data_AF-A3W9D4-F1
#
_entry.id   AF-A3W9D4-F1
#
_cell.length_a   1.000
_cell.length_b   1.000
_cell.length_c   1.000
_cell.angle_alpha   90.00
_cell.angle_beta   90.00
_cell.angle_gamma   90.00
#
_symmetry.space_group_name_H-M   'P 1'
#
loop_
_entity.id
_entity.type
_entity.pdbx_description
1 polymer ?
#
loop_
_entity_poly.entity_id
_entity_poly.type
_entity_poly.pdbx_seq_one_letter_code
_entity_poly.pdbx_strand_id
1 'polypeptide(L)'
;MSFYVIYCHDYNDLPFVISCTQGRFYPKAGVMTKRKTANTDARAGAGARSIDQRGVADLIPYANNARTHSEAQVALIAGSIREFGFNNPVLVDGLNGIIAGHGRVLAARKLGLDVVPVIELAHLTEAQKRAYILADNRLAEQAGWDRDLLALELGELSGIGVALEGLGFAAGELDELLALDKADPREEATPAPPAHPVSRPGDLWCLGPHRLLCGDATSAADVARLLGDVRPHLMVTDPPYGVMYDPDWRNRAGASETKRTGKVLNDDRADWRAAWALFPGDVAYVWHGALHATTVAESLVASGFDIRSQIIWAKDRHVLSRGHYHWQHEPAWYAVRA
;
A
#
# COMPACT_ATOMS: atom_id res chain seq x y z
N MET A 1 -9.74 12.82 -12.47
CA MET A 1 -11.01 12.91 -11.71
C MET A 1 -10.63 13.25 -10.29
N SER A 2 -11.00 14.44 -9.80
CA SER A 2 -10.57 14.93 -8.49
C SER A 2 -11.62 14.54 -7.45
N PHE A 3 -11.27 13.58 -6.60
CA PHE A 3 -12.08 13.13 -5.46
C PHE A 3 -11.71 13.95 -4.24
N TYR A 4 -12.71 14.50 -3.56
CA TYR A 4 -12.56 15.28 -2.34
C TYR A 4 -13.21 14.49 -1.20
N VAL A 5 -12.52 14.32 -0.08
CA VAL A 5 -12.99 13.54 1.07
C VAL A 5 -13.13 14.44 2.29
N ILE A 6 -14.37 14.70 2.71
CA ILE A 6 -14.67 15.44 3.94
C ILE A 6 -14.70 14.43 5.10
N TYR A 7 -13.53 14.16 5.69
CA TYR A 7 -13.48 13.45 6.97
C TYR A 7 -14.16 14.28 8.06
N CYS A 8 -14.77 13.61 9.03
CA CYS A 8 -15.37 14.23 10.20
C CYS A 8 -15.02 13.35 11.41
N HIS A 9 -13.81 13.50 11.97
CA HIS A 9 -13.45 12.83 13.22
C HIS A 9 -13.09 13.86 14.28
N ASP A 10 -13.62 13.64 15.49
CA ASP A 10 -13.32 14.42 16.70
C ASP A 10 -12.69 13.49 17.74
N TYR A 11 -11.49 13.86 18.19
CA TYR A 11 -10.88 13.36 19.43
C TYR A 11 -10.32 14.57 20.20
N ASN A 12 -11.10 15.00 21.21
CA ASN A 12 -10.81 16.03 22.21
C ASN A 12 -10.64 17.48 21.71
N ASP A 13 -11.52 18.34 22.22
CA ASP A 13 -11.40 19.80 22.41
C ASP A 13 -11.15 20.69 21.17
N LEU A 14 -11.38 20.21 19.95
CA LEU A 14 -11.32 21.06 18.74
C LEU A 14 -12.45 20.75 17.75
N PRO A 15 -13.16 21.78 17.22
CA PRO A 15 -14.23 21.59 16.27
C PRO A 15 -13.67 21.11 14.92
N PHE A 16 -14.27 20.02 14.42
CA PHE A 16 -14.43 19.59 13.02
C PHE A 16 -13.20 19.75 12.10
N VAL A 17 -12.67 18.63 11.64
CA VAL A 17 -11.53 18.58 10.72
C VAL A 17 -12.04 18.29 9.31
N ILE A 18 -12.23 19.31 8.48
CA ILE A 18 -12.70 19.12 7.10
C ILE A 18 -11.49 19.01 6.18
N SER A 19 -11.34 17.87 5.49
CA SER A 19 -10.26 17.61 4.52
C SER A 19 -10.75 17.78 3.06
N CYS A 20 -9.84 18.13 2.16
CA CYS A 20 -10.11 18.39 0.76
C CYS A 20 -8.94 17.85 -0.07
N THR A 21 -9.14 16.75 -0.80
CA THR A 21 -8.09 16.06 -1.56
C THR A 21 -8.13 16.38 -3.07
N GLN A 22 -6.98 16.58 -3.72
CA GLN A 22 -6.86 16.75 -5.17
C GLN A 22 -5.99 15.60 -5.72
N GLY A 23 -6.61 14.64 -6.41
CA GLY A 23 -5.90 13.60 -7.14
C GLY A 23 -5.48 14.07 -8.53
N ARG A 24 -4.18 14.30 -8.76
CA ARG A 24 -3.56 14.26 -10.09
C ARG A 24 -2.32 13.36 -10.03
N PHE A 25 -2.35 12.28 -10.80
CA PHE A 25 -1.18 11.47 -11.16
C PHE A 25 -0.22 12.31 -12.02
N TYR A 26 1.05 12.44 -11.61
CA TYR A 26 2.15 12.85 -12.47
C TYR A 26 3.47 12.15 -12.07
N PRO A 27 4.40 11.95 -13.03
CA PRO A 27 5.49 10.98 -12.95
C PRO A 27 6.66 11.48 -12.09
N LYS A 28 7.45 10.51 -11.60
CA LYS A 28 8.66 10.66 -10.79
C LYS A 28 9.54 11.85 -11.26
N ALA A 29 9.71 12.85 -10.40
CA ALA A 29 10.72 13.88 -10.56
C ALA A 29 12.11 13.30 -10.26
N GLY A 30 12.98 13.33 -11.27
CA GLY A 30 14.38 12.92 -11.14
C GLY A 30 15.16 13.85 -10.21
N VAL A 31 15.87 13.24 -9.26
CA VAL A 31 16.84 13.95 -8.41
C VAL A 31 18.14 14.12 -9.20
N MET A 32 18.46 15.37 -9.55
CA MET A 32 19.80 15.76 -10.01
C MET A 32 20.79 15.66 -8.85
N THR A 33 21.71 14.69 -8.91
CA THR A 33 22.90 14.65 -8.05
C THR A 33 24.11 15.22 -8.78
N LYS A 34 24.83 16.12 -8.09
CA LYS A 34 26.08 16.75 -8.56
C LYS A 34 27.17 15.68 -8.76
N ARG A 35 27.64 15.50 -10.01
CA ARG A 35 28.85 14.72 -10.31
C ARG A 35 30.10 15.49 -9.87
N LYS A 36 30.84 14.94 -8.89
CA LYS A 36 32.27 15.22 -8.72
C LYS A 36 33.04 14.40 -9.75
N THR A 37 33.83 15.07 -10.59
CA THR A 37 34.80 14.45 -11.49
C THR A 37 35.88 13.74 -10.69
N ALA A 38 35.88 12.42 -10.75
CA ALA A 38 36.99 11.59 -10.28
C ALA A 38 37.81 11.10 -11.48
N ASN A 39 39.11 11.15 -11.25
CA ASN A 39 40.24 10.87 -12.12
C ASN A 39 40.09 9.55 -12.89
N THR A 40 40.28 9.61 -14.21
CA THR A 40 40.26 8.44 -15.10
C THR A 40 41.60 7.73 -15.07
N ASP A 41 41.72 6.67 -14.27
CA ASP A 41 42.70 5.61 -14.50
C ASP A 41 42.06 4.50 -15.33
N ALA A 42 42.67 4.24 -16.49
CA ALA A 42 42.19 3.33 -17.51
C ALA A 42 42.27 1.86 -17.05
N ARG A 43 41.14 1.32 -16.61
CA ARG A 43 40.74 -0.06 -16.94
C ARG A 43 39.45 0.03 -17.73
N ALA A 44 39.57 0.14 -19.05
CA ALA A 44 38.41 0.04 -19.94
C ALA A 44 37.79 -1.35 -19.75
N GLY A 45 36.73 -1.41 -18.93
CA GLY A 45 35.96 -2.63 -18.69
C GLY A 45 35.30 -3.04 -20.00
N ALA A 46 35.86 -4.05 -20.66
CA ALA A 46 35.15 -4.77 -21.70
C ALA A 46 34.03 -5.57 -21.01
N GLY A 47 32.86 -4.97 -20.81
CA GLY A 47 31.68 -5.67 -20.31
C GLY A 47 31.08 -6.62 -21.35
N ALA A 48 29.92 -7.20 -21.01
CA ALA A 48 29.08 -7.93 -21.95
C ALA A 48 28.78 -7.09 -23.20
N ARG A 49 28.90 -7.68 -24.40
CA ARG A 49 28.72 -6.96 -25.68
C ARG A 49 27.47 -7.38 -26.46
N SER A 50 27.02 -8.62 -26.29
CA SER A 50 25.86 -9.20 -26.98
C SER A 50 25.15 -10.22 -26.09
N ILE A 51 23.91 -10.51 -26.44
CA ILE A 51 23.16 -11.68 -25.94
C ILE A 51 22.94 -12.59 -27.14
N ASP A 52 23.38 -13.84 -27.01
CA ASP A 52 23.30 -14.85 -28.06
C ASP A 52 22.45 -16.05 -27.59
N GLN A 53 21.89 -16.85 -28.50
CA GLN A 53 21.17 -18.08 -28.16
C GLN A 53 22.11 -19.27 -28.27
N ARG A 54 22.22 -20.11 -27.23
CA ARG A 54 23.09 -21.29 -27.23
C ARG A 54 22.32 -22.55 -26.88
N GLY A 55 22.66 -23.66 -27.53
CA GLY A 55 22.09 -24.97 -27.23
C GLY A 55 22.34 -25.36 -25.78
N VAL A 56 21.30 -25.80 -25.06
CA VAL A 56 21.41 -26.22 -23.66
C VAL A 56 22.33 -27.43 -23.49
N ALA A 57 22.40 -28.27 -24.53
CA ALA A 57 23.32 -29.41 -24.61
C ALA A 57 24.79 -28.99 -24.75
N ASP A 58 25.06 -27.82 -25.32
CA ASP A 58 26.41 -27.31 -25.58
C ASP A 58 27.04 -26.65 -24.34
N LEU A 59 26.24 -26.37 -23.31
CA LEU A 59 26.69 -25.71 -22.08
C LEU A 59 27.37 -26.69 -21.12
N ILE A 60 28.61 -26.38 -20.75
CA ILE A 60 29.47 -27.22 -19.93
C ILE A 60 29.39 -26.75 -18.46
N PRO A 61 28.86 -27.56 -17.54
CA PRO A 61 28.81 -27.21 -16.13
C PRO A 61 30.22 -27.03 -15.54
N TYR A 62 30.40 -25.96 -14.75
CA TYR A 62 31.64 -25.78 -13.99
C TYR A 62 31.78 -26.84 -12.89
N ALA A 63 32.83 -27.65 -12.98
CA ALA A 63 33.05 -28.82 -12.11
C ALA A 63 33.22 -28.46 -10.61
N ASN A 64 33.73 -27.26 -10.30
CA ASN A 64 33.97 -26.80 -8.92
C ASN A 64 32.95 -25.75 -8.47
N ASN A 65 31.70 -25.83 -8.95
CA ASN A 65 30.67 -24.89 -8.50
C ASN A 65 30.32 -25.16 -7.03
N ALA A 66 30.63 -24.21 -6.16
CA ALA A 66 30.34 -24.31 -4.73
C ALA A 66 28.85 -24.17 -4.39
N ARG A 67 28.03 -23.66 -5.31
CA ARG A 67 26.60 -23.45 -5.10
C ARG A 67 25.81 -24.69 -5.53
N THR A 68 25.08 -25.28 -4.58
CA THR A 68 24.20 -26.41 -4.85
C THR A 68 22.80 -25.93 -5.21
N HIS A 69 22.10 -26.70 -6.05
CA HIS A 69 20.72 -26.43 -6.46
C HIS A 69 19.86 -27.65 -6.15
N SER A 70 18.99 -27.54 -5.14
CA SER A 70 18.04 -28.59 -4.81
C SER A 70 16.98 -28.73 -5.90
N GLU A 71 16.35 -29.91 -6.03
CA GLU A 71 15.27 -30.12 -7.00
C GLU A 71 14.11 -29.14 -6.82
N ALA A 72 13.80 -28.80 -5.57
CA ALA A 72 12.77 -27.81 -5.22
C ALA A 72 13.15 -26.42 -5.75
N GLN A 73 14.41 -26.00 -5.56
CA GLN A 73 14.87 -24.71 -6.10
C GLN A 73 14.85 -24.69 -7.63
N VAL A 74 15.27 -25.78 -8.28
CA VAL A 74 15.20 -25.89 -9.75
C VAL A 74 13.74 -25.83 -10.23
N ALA A 75 12.79 -26.42 -9.50
CA ALA A 75 11.37 -26.35 -9.83
C ALA A 75 10.81 -24.92 -9.75
N LEU A 76 11.21 -24.13 -8.73
CA LEU A 76 10.84 -22.72 -8.61
C LEU A 76 11.38 -21.90 -9.79
N ILE A 77 12.67 -22.07 -10.14
CA ILE A 77 13.27 -21.40 -11.29
C ILE A 77 12.55 -21.80 -12.59
N ALA A 78 12.20 -23.07 -12.76
CA ALA A 78 11.43 -23.55 -13.92
C ALA A 78 10.01 -22.96 -13.97
N GLY A 79 9.35 -22.78 -12.83
CA GLY A 79 8.08 -22.07 -12.73
C GLY A 79 8.20 -20.63 -13.19
N SER A 80 9.18 -19.90 -12.66
CA SER A 80 9.47 -18.51 -13.04
C SER A 80 9.79 -18.36 -14.53
N ILE A 81 10.61 -19.24 -15.11
CA ILE A 81 10.92 -19.21 -16.56
C ILE A 81 9.67 -19.50 -17.40
N ARG A 82 8.78 -20.39 -16.96
CA ARG A 82 7.54 -20.70 -17.68
C ARG A 82 6.60 -19.50 -17.71
N GLU A 83 6.48 -18.80 -16.58
CA GLU A 83 5.55 -17.68 -16.42
C GLU A 83 6.08 -16.40 -17.09
N PHE A 84 7.33 -16.05 -16.81
CA PHE A 84 7.89 -14.73 -17.18
C PHE A 84 8.85 -14.80 -18.37
N GLY A 85 9.24 -16.00 -18.81
CA GLY A 85 10.27 -16.20 -19.82
C GLY A 85 11.69 -16.24 -19.24
N PHE A 86 12.65 -16.63 -20.08
CA PHE A 86 14.07 -16.73 -19.70
C PHE A 86 14.75 -15.35 -19.80
N ASN A 87 14.48 -14.47 -18.84
CA ASN A 87 14.87 -13.05 -18.92
C ASN A 87 16.30 -12.75 -18.45
N ASN A 88 16.91 -13.63 -17.66
CA ASN A 88 18.28 -13.46 -17.19
C ASN A 88 19.20 -14.42 -17.97
N PRO A 89 20.13 -13.94 -18.81
CA PRO A 89 21.02 -14.79 -19.61
C PRO A 89 22.07 -15.54 -18.78
N VAL A 90 22.45 -16.73 -19.23
CA VAL A 90 23.52 -17.53 -18.62
C VAL A 90 24.87 -16.90 -18.95
N LEU A 91 25.72 -16.69 -17.94
CA LEU A 91 27.07 -16.17 -18.16
C LEU A 91 27.98 -17.34 -18.48
N VAL A 92 28.66 -17.26 -19.61
CA VAL A 92 29.49 -18.34 -20.14
C VAL A 92 30.87 -17.81 -20.50
N ASP A 93 31.86 -18.68 -20.47
CA ASP A 93 33.15 -18.38 -21.08
C ASP A 93 33.13 -18.59 -22.60
N GLY A 94 34.25 -18.30 -23.24
CA GLY A 94 34.43 -18.48 -24.68
C GLY A 94 34.48 -19.93 -25.17
N LEU A 95 34.28 -20.91 -24.29
CA LEU A 95 34.28 -22.35 -24.58
C LEU A 95 33.01 -23.05 -24.07
N ASN A 96 31.92 -22.28 -23.87
CA ASN A 96 30.63 -22.75 -23.33
C ASN A 96 30.65 -23.22 -21.86
N GLY A 97 31.73 -22.99 -21.12
CA GLY A 97 31.79 -23.21 -19.68
C GLY A 97 30.88 -22.23 -18.94
N ILE A 98 29.96 -22.73 -18.13
CA ILE A 98 29.04 -21.89 -17.36
C ILE A 98 29.80 -21.21 -16.22
N ILE A 99 29.85 -19.88 -16.26
CA ILE A 99 30.37 -19.04 -15.18
C ILE A 99 29.26 -18.79 -14.14
N ALA A 100 28.06 -18.37 -14.58
CA ALA A 100 26.93 -18.16 -13.68
C ALA A 100 25.61 -18.53 -14.34
N GLY A 101 24.66 -19.07 -13.54
CA GLY A 101 23.34 -19.47 -14.02
C GLY A 101 23.11 -20.98 -14.12
N HIS A 102 23.88 -21.81 -13.42
CA HIS A 102 23.69 -23.26 -13.40
C HIS A 102 22.26 -23.70 -13.07
N GLY A 103 21.63 -23.11 -12.04
CA GLY A 103 20.22 -23.39 -11.71
C GLY A 103 19.24 -23.07 -12.85
N ARG A 104 19.50 -22.03 -13.65
CA ARG A 104 18.69 -21.68 -14.82
C ARG A 104 18.87 -22.69 -15.96
N VAL A 105 20.09 -23.21 -16.17
CA VAL A 105 20.35 -24.28 -17.13
C VAL A 105 19.67 -25.58 -16.71
N LEU A 106 19.70 -25.93 -15.42
CA LEU A 106 18.97 -27.08 -14.89
C LEU A 106 17.46 -26.93 -15.07
N ALA A 107 16.93 -25.74 -14.83
CA ALA A 107 15.52 -25.43 -15.06
C ALA A 107 15.14 -25.50 -16.55
N ALA A 108 15.97 -24.96 -17.45
CA ALA A 108 15.77 -25.09 -18.90
C ALA A 108 15.73 -26.55 -19.35
N ARG A 109 16.64 -27.40 -18.84
CA ARG A 109 16.61 -28.85 -19.09
C ARG A 109 15.31 -29.48 -18.60
N LYS A 110 14.86 -29.12 -17.41
CA LYS A 110 13.58 -29.61 -16.83
C LYS A 110 12.37 -29.18 -17.65
N LEU A 111 12.43 -28.01 -18.30
CA LEU A 111 11.38 -27.49 -19.18
C LEU A 111 11.46 -28.02 -20.62
N GLY A 112 12.52 -28.74 -20.98
CA GLY A 112 12.73 -29.22 -22.35
C GLY A 112 13.08 -28.11 -23.34
N LEU A 113 13.74 -27.03 -22.90
CA LEU A 113 14.19 -25.97 -23.79
C LEU A 113 15.45 -26.41 -24.55
N ASP A 114 15.45 -26.22 -25.87
CA ASP A 114 16.61 -26.54 -26.73
C ASP A 114 17.71 -25.48 -26.65
N VAL A 115 17.33 -24.20 -26.55
CA VAL A 115 18.23 -23.04 -26.52
C VAL A 115 17.92 -22.10 -25.36
N VAL A 116 18.95 -21.43 -24.85
CA VAL A 116 18.86 -20.40 -23.81
C VAL A 116 19.68 -19.16 -24.17
N PRO A 117 19.30 -17.96 -23.71
CA PRO A 117 20.10 -16.77 -23.89
C PRO A 117 21.37 -16.84 -23.04
N VAL A 118 22.50 -16.48 -23.64
CA VAL A 118 23.81 -16.45 -23.02
C VAL A 118 24.52 -15.12 -23.23
N ILE A 119 25.39 -14.76 -22.31
CA ILE A 119 26.34 -13.66 -22.45
C ILE A 119 27.75 -14.23 -22.30
N GLU A 120 28.57 -14.03 -23.33
CA GLU A 120 29.95 -14.52 -23.36
C GLU A 120 30.93 -13.54 -22.70
N LEU A 121 31.70 -14.03 -21.73
CA LEU A 121 32.71 -13.29 -20.99
C LEU A 121 34.14 -13.70 -21.39
N ALA A 122 34.40 -13.87 -22.69
CA ALA A 122 35.70 -14.30 -23.22
C ALA A 122 36.88 -13.36 -22.87
N HIS A 123 36.60 -12.14 -22.45
CA HIS A 123 37.61 -11.17 -22.00
C HIS A 123 38.18 -11.48 -20.60
N LEU A 124 37.54 -12.35 -19.81
CA LEU A 124 38.01 -12.72 -18.48
C LEU A 124 39.09 -13.80 -18.58
N THR A 125 40.22 -13.55 -17.93
CA THR A 125 41.22 -14.59 -17.65
C THR A 125 40.67 -15.67 -16.72
N GLU A 126 41.28 -16.86 -16.71
CA GLU A 126 40.86 -17.96 -15.83
C GLU A 126 40.79 -17.57 -14.34
N ALA A 127 41.77 -16.81 -13.86
CA ALA A 127 41.77 -16.32 -12.48
C ALA A 127 40.58 -15.36 -12.21
N GLN A 128 40.27 -14.48 -13.16
CA GLN A 128 39.14 -13.56 -13.04
C GLN A 128 37.80 -14.30 -13.12
N LYS A 129 37.66 -15.32 -13.98
CA LYS A 129 36.46 -16.16 -14.03
C LYS A 129 36.20 -16.79 -12.66
N ARG A 130 37.21 -17.43 -12.06
CA ARG A 130 37.09 -18.05 -10.73
C ARG A 130 36.74 -17.04 -9.63
N ALA A 131 37.37 -15.87 -9.64
CA ALA A 131 37.07 -14.80 -8.69
C ALA A 131 35.63 -14.28 -8.87
N TYR A 132 35.18 -14.13 -10.12
CA TYR A 132 33.84 -13.66 -10.44
C TYR A 132 32.76 -14.65 -9.99
N ILE A 133 32.96 -15.96 -10.18
CA ILE A 133 32.04 -17.01 -9.71
C ILE A 133 31.80 -16.88 -8.19
N LEU A 134 32.87 -16.66 -7.42
CA LEU A 134 32.78 -16.49 -5.97
C LEU A 134 32.08 -15.18 -5.60
N ALA A 135 32.43 -14.08 -6.27
CA ALA A 135 31.84 -12.77 -6.02
C ALA A 135 30.34 -12.74 -6.33
N ASP A 136 29.91 -13.27 -7.48
CA ASP A 136 28.50 -13.32 -7.89
C ASP A 136 27.64 -14.11 -6.88
N ASN A 137 28.13 -15.28 -6.46
CA ASN A 137 27.46 -16.08 -5.45
C ASN A 137 27.37 -15.37 -4.11
N ARG A 138 28.47 -14.77 -3.63
CA ARG A 138 28.51 -14.11 -2.32
C ARG A 138 27.68 -12.84 -2.28
N LEU A 139 27.69 -12.04 -3.34
CA LEU A 139 26.90 -10.81 -3.43
C LEU A 139 25.40 -11.13 -3.43
N ALA A 140 24.99 -12.20 -4.11
CA ALA A 140 23.61 -12.68 -4.07
C ALA A 140 23.19 -13.17 -2.67
N GLU A 141 24.09 -13.80 -1.90
CA GLU A 141 23.82 -14.21 -0.50
C GLU A 141 23.73 -13.04 0.48
N GLN A 142 24.44 -11.94 0.22
CA GLN A 142 24.47 -10.77 1.10
C GLN A 142 23.28 -9.83 0.89
N ALA A 143 22.51 -10.02 -0.18
CA ALA A 143 21.31 -9.25 -0.43
C ALA A 143 20.21 -9.64 0.56
N GLY A 144 19.63 -8.64 1.22
CA GLY A 144 18.46 -8.79 2.08
C GLY A 144 17.26 -8.05 1.50
N TRP A 145 16.09 -8.32 2.06
CA TRP A 145 14.87 -7.60 1.76
C TRP A 145 14.59 -6.55 2.83
N ASP A 146 14.14 -5.38 2.40
CA ASP A 146 13.36 -4.49 3.28
C ASP A 146 11.98 -5.12 3.43
N ARG A 147 11.67 -5.65 4.60
CA ARG A 147 10.45 -6.44 4.83
C ARG A 147 9.18 -5.60 4.70
N ASP A 148 9.23 -4.32 5.05
CA ASP A 148 8.06 -3.44 5.02
C ASP A 148 7.71 -3.09 3.57
N LEU A 149 8.72 -2.72 2.77
CA LEU A 149 8.52 -2.45 1.34
C LEU A 149 8.13 -3.72 0.57
N LEU A 150 8.73 -4.86 0.92
CA LEU A 150 8.40 -6.14 0.29
C LEU A 150 6.95 -6.53 0.54
N ALA A 151 6.46 -6.39 1.77
CA ALA A 151 5.09 -6.73 2.10
C ALA A 151 4.07 -5.80 1.42
N LEU A 152 4.37 -4.50 1.31
CA LEU A 152 3.54 -3.56 0.56
C LEU A 152 3.40 -3.98 -0.91
N GLU A 153 4.52 -4.26 -1.58
CA GLU A 153 4.52 -4.70 -2.99
C GLU A 153 3.75 -6.02 -3.17
N LEU A 154 3.96 -7.01 -2.29
CA LEU A 154 3.23 -8.29 -2.34
C LEU A 154 1.72 -8.08 -2.11
N GLY A 155 1.35 -7.17 -1.22
CA GLY A 155 -0.04 -6.78 -0.98
C GLY A 155 -0.68 -6.11 -2.19
N GLU A 156 0.03 -5.19 -2.85
CA GLU A 156 -0.43 -4.53 -4.08
C GLU A 156 -0.61 -5.53 -5.23
N LEU A 157 0.35 -6.44 -5.44
CA LEU A 157 0.27 -7.51 -6.44
C LEU A 157 -0.95 -8.42 -6.21
N SER A 158 -1.17 -8.84 -4.95
CA SER A 158 -2.37 -9.60 -4.57
C SER A 158 -3.65 -8.81 -4.84
N GLY A 159 -3.68 -7.52 -4.49
CA GLY A 159 -4.83 -6.63 -4.70
C GLY A 159 -5.24 -6.44 -6.16
N ILE A 160 -4.29 -6.56 -7.10
CA ILE A 160 -4.57 -6.52 -8.55
C ILE A 160 -4.80 -7.92 -9.16
N GLY A 161 -4.87 -8.98 -8.34
CA GLY A 161 -5.20 -10.34 -8.75
C GLY A 161 -4.02 -11.16 -9.28
N VAL A 162 -2.77 -10.77 -9.01
CA VAL A 162 -1.60 -11.56 -9.38
C VAL A 162 -1.41 -12.70 -8.37
N ALA A 163 -1.33 -13.92 -8.87
CA ALA A 163 -0.99 -15.10 -8.09
C ALA A 163 0.44 -14.96 -7.52
N LEU A 164 0.58 -15.02 -6.20
CA LEU A 164 1.88 -14.92 -5.53
C LEU A 164 2.62 -16.27 -5.51
N GLU A 165 1.92 -17.35 -5.86
CA GLU A 165 2.49 -18.67 -6.02
C GLU A 165 3.55 -18.68 -7.12
N GLY A 166 4.78 -19.10 -6.78
CA GLY A 166 5.89 -19.19 -7.74
C GLY A 166 6.84 -17.99 -7.74
N LEU A 167 6.60 -16.96 -6.94
CA LEU A 167 7.54 -15.85 -6.70
C LEU A 167 8.80 -16.26 -5.90
N GLY A 168 8.83 -17.50 -5.39
CA GLY A 168 9.98 -18.04 -4.66
C GLY A 168 9.90 -17.86 -3.14
N PHE A 169 8.78 -17.33 -2.62
CA PHE A 169 8.48 -17.28 -1.18
C PHE A 169 7.76 -18.56 -0.74
N ALA A 170 8.05 -19.02 0.48
CA ALA A 170 7.28 -20.11 1.08
C ALA A 170 5.87 -19.64 1.49
N ALA A 171 4.87 -20.52 1.49
CA ALA A 171 3.49 -20.14 1.87
C ALA A 171 3.42 -19.48 3.26
N GLY A 172 4.08 -20.06 4.27
CA GLY A 172 4.13 -19.46 5.61
C GLY A 172 4.92 -18.14 5.67
N GLU A 173 5.88 -17.93 4.77
CA GLU A 173 6.62 -16.66 4.67
C GLU A 173 5.74 -15.58 4.03
N LEU A 174 4.95 -15.91 3.00
CA LEU A 174 3.94 -15.03 2.43
C LEU A 174 2.88 -14.68 3.47
N ASP A 175 2.39 -15.67 4.22
CA ASP A 175 1.45 -15.45 5.31
C ASP A 175 2.05 -14.49 6.36
N GLU A 176 3.32 -14.67 6.76
CA GLU A 176 3.97 -13.75 7.71
C GLU A 176 4.18 -12.33 7.15
N LEU A 177 4.51 -12.19 5.87
CA LEU A 177 4.71 -10.90 5.20
C LEU A 177 3.37 -10.17 4.98
N LEU A 178 2.31 -10.91 4.64
CA LEU A 178 0.97 -10.37 4.40
C LEU A 178 0.14 -10.25 5.68
N ALA A 179 0.47 -10.99 6.73
CA ALA A 179 -0.10 -10.85 8.08
C ALA A 179 0.45 -9.64 8.84
N LEU A 180 0.83 -8.57 8.13
CA LEU A 180 0.99 -7.22 8.66
C LEU A 180 -0.34 -6.60 9.13
N ASP A 181 -1.19 -7.44 9.74
CA ASP A 181 -2.25 -7.11 10.67
C ASP A 181 -1.70 -7.03 12.11
N LYS A 182 -0.37 -7.10 12.29
CA LYS A 182 0.25 -6.54 13.50
C LYS A 182 0.08 -5.03 13.41
N ALA A 183 -1.02 -4.54 13.99
CA ALA A 183 -1.22 -3.14 14.33
C ALA A 183 0.14 -2.57 14.72
N ASP A 184 0.63 -1.61 13.93
CA ASP A 184 1.89 -0.96 14.27
C ASP A 184 1.71 -0.42 15.70
N PRO A 185 2.57 -0.77 16.67
CA PRO A 185 2.48 -0.22 18.00
C PRO A 185 2.47 1.32 18.00
N ARG A 186 3.01 1.95 16.95
CA ARG A 186 2.93 3.41 16.71
C ARG A 186 1.55 3.87 16.25
N GLU A 187 0.81 3.07 15.49
CA GLU A 187 -0.58 3.37 15.08
C GLU A 187 -1.54 3.30 16.28
N GLU A 188 -1.26 2.42 17.24
CA GLU A 188 -2.03 2.28 18.48
C GLU A 188 -1.54 3.24 19.60
N ALA A 189 -0.33 3.79 19.47
CA ALA A 189 0.21 4.77 20.40
C ALA A 189 -0.40 6.15 20.15
N THR A 190 -1.61 6.38 20.65
CA THR A 190 -2.16 7.74 20.75
C THR A 190 -1.41 8.48 21.87
N PRO A 191 -0.55 9.46 21.55
CA PRO A 191 0.08 10.27 22.60
C PRO A 191 -1.00 11.03 23.37
N ALA A 192 -0.74 11.33 24.65
CA ALA A 192 -1.63 12.21 25.39
C ALA A 192 -1.79 13.53 24.62
N PRO A 193 -3.02 14.09 24.53
CA PRO A 193 -3.21 15.40 23.92
C PRO A 193 -2.23 16.41 24.52
N PRO A 194 -1.53 17.20 23.69
CA PRO A 194 -0.57 18.17 24.19
C PRO A 194 -1.29 19.21 25.07
N ALA A 195 -0.64 19.67 26.15
CA ALA A 195 -1.21 20.69 27.04
C ALA A 195 -1.57 22.00 26.32
N HIS A 196 -0.91 22.27 25.18
CA HIS A 196 -1.23 23.36 24.29
C HIS A 196 -1.43 22.78 22.87
N PRO A 197 -2.68 22.64 22.39
CA PRO A 197 -2.93 22.17 21.04
C PRO A 197 -2.33 23.14 20.04
N VAL A 198 -1.62 22.57 19.05
CA VAL A 198 -1.03 23.36 17.95
C VAL A 198 -2.13 23.91 17.05
N SER A 199 -3.13 23.09 16.75
CA SER A 199 -4.30 23.47 15.95
C SER A 199 -5.31 24.25 16.78
N ARG A 200 -5.85 25.32 16.20
CA ARG A 200 -6.92 26.14 16.77
C ARG A 200 -8.06 26.30 15.77
N PRO A 201 -9.30 26.59 16.24
CA PRO A 201 -10.41 26.92 15.34
C PRO A 201 -10.02 28.05 14.38
N GLY A 202 -10.27 27.84 13.08
CA GLY A 202 -9.91 28.73 11.98
C GLY A 202 -8.56 28.42 11.30
N ASP A 203 -7.72 27.57 11.90
CA ASP A 203 -6.44 27.18 11.32
C ASP A 203 -6.65 26.32 10.07
N LEU A 204 -6.10 26.80 8.95
CA LEU A 204 -6.12 26.14 7.65
C LEU A 204 -4.73 25.61 7.33
N TRP A 205 -4.59 24.30 7.31
CA TRP A 205 -3.37 23.60 6.98
C TRP A 205 -3.33 23.27 5.49
N CYS A 206 -2.25 23.65 4.82
CA CYS A 206 -1.98 23.33 3.42
C CYS A 206 -1.01 22.14 3.34
N LEU A 207 -1.50 21.00 2.88
CA LEU A 207 -0.78 19.73 2.77
C LEU A 207 -0.52 19.42 1.29
N GLY A 208 0.27 20.28 0.64
CA GLY A 208 0.45 20.25 -0.81
C GLY A 208 -0.84 20.65 -1.54
N PRO A 209 -1.42 19.81 -2.40
CA PRO A 209 -2.68 20.10 -3.08
C PRO A 209 -3.91 19.89 -2.17
N HIS A 210 -3.69 19.48 -0.91
CA HIS A 210 -4.73 19.18 0.05
C HIS A 210 -4.88 20.29 1.08
N ARG A 211 -6.10 20.47 1.58
CA ARG A 211 -6.40 21.44 2.64
C ARG A 211 -7.11 20.76 3.79
N LEU A 212 -6.78 21.17 5.01
CA LEU A 212 -7.40 20.71 6.25
C LEU A 212 -7.74 21.92 7.11
N LEU A 213 -9.02 22.10 7.45
CA LEU A 213 -9.47 23.18 8.33
C LEU A 213 -9.88 22.60 9.69
N CYS A 214 -9.40 23.18 10.78
CA CYS A 214 -10.02 23.04 12.09
C CYS A 214 -11.16 24.06 12.19
N GLY A 215 -12.40 23.67 11.95
CA GLY A 215 -13.55 24.58 11.90
C GLY A 215 -14.86 23.84 11.59
N ASP A 216 -15.99 24.46 11.86
CA ASP A 216 -17.31 23.80 11.90
C ASP A 216 -17.84 23.45 10.49
N ALA A 217 -18.12 22.16 10.25
CA ALA A 217 -18.68 21.68 8.98
C ALA A 217 -20.11 22.18 8.71
N THR A 218 -20.80 22.71 9.72
CA THR A 218 -22.10 23.36 9.60
C THR A 218 -22.00 24.88 9.39
N SER A 219 -20.78 25.45 9.47
CA SER A 219 -20.52 26.87 9.23
C SER A 219 -20.20 27.13 7.76
N ALA A 220 -21.04 27.94 7.11
CA ALA A 220 -20.81 28.36 5.72
C ALA A 220 -19.48 29.11 5.55
N ALA A 221 -19.05 29.87 6.56
CA ALA A 221 -17.79 30.61 6.53
C ALA A 221 -16.57 29.67 6.55
N ASP A 222 -16.64 28.61 7.36
CA ASP A 222 -15.55 27.61 7.47
C ASP A 222 -15.49 26.74 6.22
N VAL A 223 -16.64 26.28 5.72
CA VAL A 223 -16.70 25.53 4.45
C VAL A 223 -16.16 26.38 3.29
N ALA A 224 -16.58 27.64 3.17
CA ALA A 224 -16.07 28.54 2.14
C ALA A 224 -14.56 28.78 2.26
N ARG A 225 -14.03 28.93 3.49
CA ARG A 225 -12.60 29.10 3.75
C ARG A 225 -11.80 27.87 3.35
N LEU A 226 -12.29 26.68 3.66
CA LEU A 226 -11.63 25.43 3.27
C LEU A 226 -11.58 25.29 1.75
N LEU A 227 -12.75 25.41 1.10
CA LEU A 227 -12.90 25.19 -0.33
C LEU A 227 -12.16 26.26 -1.14
N GLY A 228 -12.20 27.52 -0.71
CA GLY A 228 -11.73 28.64 -1.52
C GLY A 228 -12.42 28.61 -2.89
N ASP A 229 -11.62 28.67 -3.97
CA ASP A 229 -12.14 28.65 -5.34
C ASP A 229 -12.45 27.23 -5.88
N VAL A 230 -12.32 26.20 -5.04
CA VAL A 230 -12.47 24.80 -5.46
C VAL A 230 -13.91 24.33 -5.26
N ARG A 231 -14.49 23.71 -6.29
CA ARG A 231 -15.77 22.99 -6.20
C ARG A 231 -15.53 21.47 -6.17
N PRO A 232 -15.72 20.79 -5.03
CA PRO A 232 -15.59 19.34 -4.95
C PRO A 232 -16.75 18.63 -5.66
N HIS A 233 -16.47 17.49 -6.29
CA HIS A 233 -17.49 16.67 -6.97
C HIS A 233 -18.09 15.58 -6.06
N LEU A 234 -17.30 15.15 -5.08
CA LEU A 234 -17.60 14.04 -4.17
C LEU A 234 -17.50 14.52 -2.72
N MET A 235 -18.41 14.05 -1.89
CA MET A 235 -18.32 14.06 -0.43
C MET A 235 -18.27 12.62 0.04
N VAL A 236 -17.22 12.24 0.74
CA VAL A 236 -17.17 10.99 1.52
C VAL A 236 -17.01 11.41 2.96
N THR A 237 -17.95 11.01 3.84
CA THR A 237 -17.97 11.48 5.22
C THR A 237 -18.48 10.41 6.18
N ASP A 238 -17.97 10.49 7.40
CA ASP A 238 -18.27 9.60 8.52
C ASP A 238 -18.60 10.45 9.76
N PRO A 239 -19.78 11.10 9.81
CA PRO A 239 -20.12 12.02 10.88
C PRO A 239 -20.43 11.27 12.18
N PRO A 240 -20.51 11.97 13.34
CA PRO A 240 -21.11 11.38 14.54
C PRO A 240 -22.51 10.82 14.23
N TYR A 241 -22.79 9.61 14.74
CA TYR A 241 -23.95 8.81 14.34
C TYR A 241 -25.18 9.04 15.21
N GLY A 242 -25.08 9.81 16.29
CA GLY A 242 -26.18 9.97 17.24
C GLY A 242 -26.34 8.78 18.19
N VAL A 243 -25.32 7.92 18.30
CA VAL A 243 -25.37 6.68 19.09
C VAL A 243 -25.00 6.89 20.56
N MET A 244 -24.72 8.14 20.95
CA MET A 244 -24.27 8.52 22.28
C MET A 244 -23.09 7.66 22.74
N TYR A 245 -22.05 7.59 21.92
CA TYR A 245 -20.88 6.77 22.17
C TYR A 245 -20.24 7.14 23.51
N ASP A 246 -20.31 6.18 24.44
CA ASP A 246 -19.61 6.22 25.72
C ASP A 246 -18.39 5.30 25.57
N PRO A 247 -17.15 5.82 25.56
CA PRO A 247 -15.96 4.98 25.50
C PRO A 247 -15.58 4.35 26.85
N ASP A 248 -16.03 4.95 27.96
CA ASP A 248 -15.57 4.64 29.31
C ASP A 248 -16.24 3.40 29.93
N TRP A 249 -17.32 2.90 29.32
CA TRP A 249 -18.05 1.76 29.88
C TRP A 249 -17.20 0.50 30.00
N ARG A 250 -16.24 0.27 29.08
CA ARG A 250 -15.36 -0.92 29.11
C ARG A 250 -14.44 -0.89 30.32
N ASN A 251 -13.90 0.29 30.62
CA ASN A 251 -13.06 0.53 31.79
C ASN A 251 -13.88 0.37 33.08
N ARG A 252 -15.09 0.95 33.15
CA ARG A 252 -15.97 0.82 34.32
C ARG A 252 -16.47 -0.61 34.57
N ALA A 253 -16.64 -1.39 33.50
CA ALA A 253 -17.07 -2.79 33.58
C ALA A 253 -15.91 -3.76 33.86
N GLY A 254 -14.66 -3.29 33.91
CA GLY A 254 -13.47 -4.15 34.04
C GLY A 254 -13.25 -5.09 32.85
N ALA A 255 -13.87 -4.81 31.70
CA ALA A 255 -13.84 -5.67 30.52
C ALA A 255 -12.59 -5.44 29.65
N SER A 256 -11.95 -4.29 29.78
CA SER A 256 -10.71 -3.91 29.09
C SER A 256 -10.10 -2.67 29.76
N GLU A 257 -8.77 -2.52 29.73
CA GLU A 257 -8.08 -1.28 30.08
C GLU A 257 -7.75 -0.51 28.78
N THR A 258 -8.67 0.32 28.31
CA THR A 258 -8.47 1.13 27.09
C THR A 258 -8.14 2.58 27.44
N LYS A 259 -7.09 3.12 26.79
CA LYS A 259 -6.71 4.54 26.84
C LYS A 259 -7.57 5.43 25.92
N ARG A 260 -8.46 4.84 25.12
CA ARG A 260 -9.33 5.53 24.16
C ARG A 260 -10.61 6.03 24.84
N THR A 261 -10.49 7.02 25.72
CA THR A 261 -11.60 7.57 26.53
C THR A 261 -12.20 8.86 25.96
N GLY A 262 -11.76 9.29 24.78
CA GLY A 262 -12.26 10.52 24.14
C GLY A 262 -13.75 10.41 23.81
N LYS A 263 -14.55 11.31 24.38
CA LYS A 263 -15.98 11.43 24.05
C LYS A 263 -16.13 12.21 22.74
N VAL A 264 -16.90 11.68 21.81
CA VAL A 264 -17.21 12.37 20.55
C VAL A 264 -18.24 13.45 20.85
N LEU A 265 -17.92 14.72 20.57
CA LEU A 265 -18.87 15.81 20.71
C LEU A 265 -19.97 15.68 19.65
N ASN A 266 -21.19 16.06 20.03
CA ASN A 266 -22.38 16.03 19.15
C ASN A 266 -22.81 14.62 18.67
N ASP A 267 -22.32 13.55 19.29
CA ASP A 267 -22.78 12.18 18.99
C ASP A 267 -24.16 11.85 19.60
N ASP A 268 -24.92 12.87 20.00
CA ASP A 268 -26.36 12.83 20.24
C ASP A 268 -27.17 13.16 18.96
N ARG A 269 -26.49 13.52 17.86
CA ARG A 269 -27.10 13.96 16.60
C ARG A 269 -26.72 13.04 15.43
N ALA A 270 -27.73 12.56 14.71
CA ALA A 270 -27.56 11.84 13.44
C ALA A 270 -27.91 12.69 12.20
N ASP A 271 -28.60 13.81 12.39
CA ASP A 271 -29.10 14.65 11.30
C ASP A 271 -28.12 15.76 10.94
N TRP A 272 -27.34 15.60 9.88
CA TRP A 272 -26.32 16.57 9.48
C TRP A 272 -26.71 17.44 8.28
N ARG A 273 -28.02 17.70 8.09
CA ARG A 273 -28.57 18.58 7.02
C ARG A 273 -27.79 19.87 6.80
N ALA A 274 -27.46 20.56 7.89
CA ALA A 274 -26.73 21.82 7.85
C ALA A 274 -25.35 21.69 7.16
N ALA A 275 -24.65 20.56 7.36
CA ALA A 275 -23.37 20.32 6.71
C ALA A 275 -23.55 19.93 5.23
N TRP A 276 -24.47 19.01 4.93
CA TRP A 276 -24.65 18.54 3.54
C TRP A 276 -25.23 19.61 2.62
N ALA A 277 -26.02 20.55 3.15
CA ALA A 277 -26.51 21.70 2.40
C ALA A 277 -25.38 22.62 1.91
N LEU A 278 -24.22 22.61 2.58
CA LEU A 278 -23.06 23.41 2.21
C LEU A 278 -22.14 22.71 1.20
N PHE A 279 -22.32 21.41 0.96
CA PHE A 279 -21.52 20.67 -0.01
C PHE A 279 -21.99 20.97 -1.44
N PRO A 280 -21.16 21.62 -2.28
CA PRO A 280 -21.60 22.11 -3.58
C PRO A 280 -21.55 21.06 -4.69
N GLY A 281 -21.05 19.85 -4.42
CA GLY A 281 -20.91 18.77 -5.40
C GLY A 281 -22.15 17.90 -5.53
N ASP A 282 -22.02 16.85 -6.34
CA ASP A 282 -23.16 16.08 -6.83
C ASP A 282 -23.23 14.66 -6.26
N VAL A 283 -22.14 14.13 -5.70
CA VAL A 283 -22.08 12.74 -5.20
C VAL A 283 -21.71 12.71 -3.72
N ALA A 284 -22.42 11.90 -2.94
CA ALA A 284 -22.20 11.73 -1.51
C ALA A 284 -22.13 10.24 -1.11
N TYR A 285 -21.16 9.90 -0.27
CA TYR A 285 -21.06 8.66 0.50
C TYR A 285 -21.08 9.04 1.97
N VAL A 286 -22.12 8.65 2.69
CA VAL A 286 -22.32 9.04 4.09
C VAL A 286 -22.47 7.78 4.93
N TRP A 287 -21.46 7.50 5.75
CA TRP A 287 -21.54 6.46 6.77
C TRP A 287 -22.53 6.85 7.86
N HIS A 288 -23.18 5.87 8.45
CA HIS A 288 -24.17 6.12 9.49
C HIS A 288 -24.34 4.94 10.45
N GLY A 289 -24.85 5.23 11.64
CA GLY A 289 -25.34 4.18 12.55
C GLY A 289 -26.53 3.46 11.94
N ALA A 290 -26.57 2.12 12.03
CA ALA A 290 -27.65 1.32 11.47
C ALA A 290 -29.04 1.73 11.99
N LEU A 291 -29.15 2.10 13.27
CA LEU A 291 -30.40 2.56 13.90
C LEU A 291 -30.84 3.97 13.44
N HIS A 292 -29.93 4.75 12.87
CA HIS A 292 -30.20 6.11 12.40
C HIS A 292 -30.21 6.21 10.87
N ALA A 293 -30.26 5.08 10.17
CA ALA A 293 -30.25 5.01 8.71
C ALA A 293 -31.34 5.89 8.07
N THR A 294 -32.56 5.82 8.60
CA THR A 294 -33.70 6.62 8.13
C THR A 294 -33.46 8.10 8.33
N THR A 295 -33.00 8.51 9.53
CA THR A 295 -32.71 9.91 9.83
C THR A 295 -31.69 10.45 8.84
N VAL A 296 -30.57 9.75 8.61
CA VAL A 296 -29.54 10.18 7.65
C VAL A 296 -30.06 10.24 6.22
N ALA A 297 -30.88 9.27 5.79
CA ALA A 297 -31.48 9.26 4.46
C ALA A 297 -32.43 10.45 4.23
N GLU A 298 -33.38 10.68 5.16
CA GLU A 298 -34.33 11.80 5.08
C GLU A 298 -33.62 13.15 5.05
N SER A 299 -32.55 13.25 5.83
CA SER A 299 -31.82 14.47 5.98
C SER A 299 -30.93 14.74 4.74
N LEU A 300 -30.40 13.70 4.07
CA LEU A 300 -29.77 13.82 2.74
C LEU A 300 -30.77 14.25 1.66
N VAL A 301 -31.96 13.65 1.65
CA VAL A 301 -33.05 14.01 0.72
C VAL A 301 -33.46 15.48 0.89
N ALA A 302 -33.60 15.94 2.12
CA ALA A 302 -33.88 17.35 2.42
C ALA A 302 -32.76 18.30 1.94
N SER A 303 -31.53 17.81 1.78
CA SER A 303 -30.38 18.56 1.23
C SER A 303 -30.24 18.43 -0.29
N GLY A 304 -31.23 17.84 -0.97
CA GLY A 304 -31.31 17.73 -2.42
C GLY A 304 -30.60 16.51 -3.02
N PHE A 305 -30.37 15.46 -2.22
CA PHE A 305 -29.79 14.21 -2.70
C PHE A 305 -30.83 13.09 -2.85
N ASP A 306 -30.77 12.36 -3.95
CA ASP A 306 -31.46 11.08 -4.09
C ASP A 306 -30.60 9.95 -3.53
N ILE A 307 -31.18 9.12 -2.66
CA ILE A 307 -30.54 7.88 -2.21
C ILE A 307 -30.56 6.88 -3.36
N ARG A 308 -29.38 6.40 -3.77
CA ARG A 308 -29.21 5.45 -4.89
C ARG A 308 -29.00 4.03 -4.42
N SER A 309 -28.21 3.83 -3.37
CA SER A 309 -27.97 2.51 -2.78
C SER A 309 -27.51 2.62 -1.33
N GLN A 310 -27.74 1.55 -0.56
CA GLN A 310 -26.95 1.29 0.64
C GLN A 310 -25.71 0.48 0.26
N ILE A 311 -24.57 0.83 0.85
CA ILE A 311 -23.33 0.08 0.77
C ILE A 311 -23.05 -0.49 2.15
N ILE A 312 -22.59 -1.73 2.20
CA ILE A 312 -22.28 -2.44 3.44
C ILE A 312 -20.77 -2.71 3.48
N TRP A 313 -20.09 -2.11 4.44
CA TRP A 313 -18.71 -2.47 4.79
C TRP A 313 -18.74 -3.67 5.72
N ALA A 314 -18.35 -4.84 5.22
CA ALA A 314 -18.21 -6.04 6.03
C ALA A 314 -16.94 -5.94 6.89
N LYS A 315 -17.09 -6.11 8.21
CA LYS A 315 -15.96 -6.14 9.13
C LYS A 315 -15.49 -7.58 9.31
N ASP A 316 -14.18 -7.82 9.28
CA ASP A 316 -13.61 -9.16 9.49
C ASP A 316 -13.95 -9.72 10.88
N ARG A 317 -14.16 -8.84 11.86
CA ARG A 317 -14.55 -9.19 13.24
C ARG A 317 -15.74 -8.33 13.67
N HIS A 318 -16.71 -8.95 14.34
CA HIS A 318 -17.80 -8.19 14.95
C HIS A 318 -17.31 -7.45 16.20
N VAL A 319 -17.89 -6.27 16.47
CA VAL A 319 -17.55 -5.49 17.66
C VAL A 319 -18.44 -5.93 18.82
N LEU A 320 -17.85 -6.51 19.86
CA LEU A 320 -18.56 -6.80 21.11
C LEU A 320 -18.98 -5.49 21.79
N SER A 321 -20.27 -5.37 22.07
CA SER A 321 -20.91 -4.18 22.62
C SER A 321 -21.94 -4.55 23.69
N ARG A 322 -22.55 -3.56 24.35
CA ARG A 322 -23.67 -3.78 25.27
C ARG A 322 -25.03 -3.92 24.57
N GLY A 323 -25.06 -3.88 23.23
CA GLY A 323 -26.29 -4.02 22.47
C GLY A 323 -26.79 -5.46 22.44
N HIS A 324 -28.10 -5.64 22.22
CA HIS A 324 -28.70 -6.96 22.00
C HIS A 324 -28.20 -7.64 20.71
N TYR A 325 -27.63 -6.86 19.80
CA TYR A 325 -27.06 -7.31 18.55
C TYR A 325 -25.66 -6.71 18.38
N HIS A 326 -24.73 -7.52 17.86
CA HIS A 326 -23.35 -7.09 17.59
C HIS A 326 -23.16 -6.93 16.09
N TRP A 327 -22.93 -5.69 15.67
CA TRP A 327 -22.77 -5.35 14.27
C TRP A 327 -21.42 -5.89 13.74
N GLN A 328 -21.48 -6.68 12.67
CA GLN A 328 -20.33 -7.09 11.86
C GLN A 328 -20.24 -6.30 10.53
N HIS A 329 -20.93 -5.16 10.48
CA HIS A 329 -20.87 -4.28 9.33
C HIS A 329 -21.09 -2.83 9.74
N GLU A 330 -20.67 -1.93 8.87
CA GLU A 330 -21.10 -0.54 8.85
C GLU A 330 -21.90 -0.28 7.56
N PRO A 331 -23.00 0.50 7.62
CA PRO A 331 -23.73 0.93 6.44
C PRO A 331 -23.37 2.35 6.00
N ALA A 332 -23.31 2.56 4.69
CA ALA A 332 -23.16 3.87 4.05
C ALA A 332 -24.25 4.12 3.03
N TRP A 333 -24.78 5.34 2.98
CA TRP A 333 -25.62 5.78 1.88
C TRP A 333 -24.78 6.28 0.72
N TYR A 334 -24.99 5.70 -0.46
CA TYR A 334 -24.59 6.30 -1.73
C TYR A 334 -25.74 7.15 -2.26
N ALA A 335 -25.50 8.45 -2.40
CA ALA A 335 -26.50 9.42 -2.80
C ALA A 335 -25.97 10.36 -3.90
N VAL A 336 -26.87 10.82 -4.77
CA VAL A 336 -26.53 11.71 -5.89
C VAL A 336 -27.52 12.85 -5.94
N ARG A 337 -27.04 14.07 -6.15
CA ARG A 337 -27.86 15.28 -6.23
C ARG A 337 -28.85 15.16 -7.40
N ALA A 338 -30.12 15.46 -7.12
CA ALA A 338 -31.24 15.32 -8.06
C ALA A 338 -31.18 16.34 -9.21
#